data_AF-A0A0M2U5H6-F1
#
_entry.id   AF-A0A0M2U5H6-F1
#
_cell.length_a   1.000
_cell.length_b   1.000
_cell.length_c   1.000
_cell.angle_alpha   90.00
_cell.angle_beta   90.00
_cell.angle_gamma   90.00
#
_symmetry.space_group_name_H-M   'P 1'
#
loop_
_entity.id
_entity.type
_entity.pdbx_description
1 polymer ?
#
loop_
_entity_poly.entity_id
_entity_poly.type
_entity_poly.pdbx_seq_one_letter_code
_entity_poly.pdbx_strand_id
1 'polypeptide(L)'
;MARKKKLLPLAEAASLVKDGDRVFTGGWTVVRKPMGLVYELIRQGRKDLHLVSNPGGPEIDLLVGAGCVSLTETNYIGHEVFGHPYCFRRKIEEGASGYHHDDWTVQTGALRILAGAMGLPFLPTFSLKGSDIINPELDPLKELRGVDPRLPKQKVAFIRDPFWEGQEMVLVPALRPDVCLIHAQEAGEEGTVRIRGGAFMDYYAAMASKVTIVTAETIVPEESLRDLPEANTIPAPFIHAVVELPYGAHPTAVRGFYDNDPWWFKDYLAASKEEEAFQSWLGEWVLGVRDHDEYLGKVGLKRLLSLKADTVRGYNPNIRRRLDRLREVKE
;
A
#
# COMPACT_ATOMS: atom_id res chain seq x y z
N MET A 1 25.34 -22.11 -7.47
CA MET A 1 24.20 -22.19 -8.41
C MET A 1 23.74 -20.77 -8.68
N ALA A 2 23.62 -20.36 -9.96
CA ALA A 2 22.97 -19.09 -10.30
C ALA A 2 21.52 -19.13 -9.79
N ARG A 3 21.05 -18.09 -9.09
CA ARG A 3 19.66 -18.06 -8.62
C ARG A 3 18.75 -17.73 -9.80
N LYS A 4 17.51 -18.23 -9.75
CA LYS A 4 16.50 -18.00 -10.79
C LYS A 4 16.10 -16.52 -10.81
N LYS A 5 16.15 -15.88 -11.99
CA LYS A 5 15.59 -14.54 -12.19
C LYS A 5 14.10 -14.51 -11.83
N LYS A 6 13.63 -13.41 -11.26
CA LYS A 6 12.25 -13.22 -10.77
C LYS A 6 11.46 -12.18 -11.56
N LEU A 7 11.95 -11.81 -12.74
CA LEU A 7 11.34 -10.83 -13.61
C LEU A 7 10.05 -11.37 -14.22
N LEU A 8 8.95 -10.64 -14.06
CA LEU A 8 7.65 -10.95 -14.66
C LEU A 8 7.04 -9.69 -15.32
N PRO A 9 6.23 -9.85 -16.37
CA PRO A 9 5.34 -8.78 -16.83
C PRO A 9 4.34 -8.36 -15.75
N LEU A 10 3.92 -7.09 -15.77
CA LEU A 10 2.99 -6.53 -14.77
C LEU A 10 1.70 -7.37 -14.61
N ALA A 11 1.06 -7.74 -15.72
CA ALA A 11 -0.18 -8.51 -15.70
C ALA A 11 0.01 -9.91 -15.07
N GLU A 12 1.13 -10.58 -15.37
CA GLU A 12 1.45 -11.89 -14.79
C GLU A 12 1.74 -11.77 -13.29
N ALA A 13 2.51 -10.77 -12.88
CA ALA A 13 2.79 -10.50 -11.47
C ALA A 13 1.51 -10.19 -10.69
N ALA A 14 0.64 -9.30 -11.20
CA ALA A 14 -0.65 -8.99 -10.59
C ALA A 14 -1.58 -10.21 -10.51
N SER A 15 -1.46 -11.17 -11.42
CA SER A 15 -2.24 -12.40 -11.39
C SER A 15 -1.90 -13.33 -10.22
N LEU A 16 -0.77 -13.09 -9.52
CA LEU A 16 -0.42 -13.82 -8.29
C LEU A 16 -1.35 -13.43 -7.13
N VAL A 17 -1.98 -12.25 -7.19
CA VAL A 17 -3.07 -11.86 -6.28
C VAL A 17 -4.34 -12.58 -6.70
N LYS A 18 -5.00 -13.25 -5.77
CA LYS A 18 -6.27 -13.96 -5.96
C LYS A 18 -7.40 -13.22 -5.26
N ASP A 19 -8.62 -13.48 -5.71
CA ASP A 19 -9.80 -12.99 -5.01
C ASP A 19 -9.84 -13.59 -3.60
N GLY A 20 -10.24 -12.79 -2.61
CA GLY A 20 -10.21 -13.21 -1.20
C GLY A 20 -8.88 -12.99 -0.48
N ASP A 21 -7.78 -12.73 -1.20
CA ASP A 21 -6.46 -12.60 -0.59
C ASP A 21 -6.39 -11.45 0.42
N ARG A 22 -5.64 -11.67 1.51
CA ARG A 22 -5.18 -10.59 2.36
C ARG A 22 -3.97 -9.91 1.74
N VAL A 23 -4.16 -8.70 1.23
CA VAL A 23 -3.14 -7.96 0.49
C VAL A 23 -2.59 -6.81 1.33
N PHE A 24 -1.29 -6.82 1.58
CA PHE A 24 -0.60 -5.67 2.15
C PHE A 24 -0.07 -4.76 1.04
N THR A 25 -0.33 -3.45 1.15
CA THR A 25 0.25 -2.44 0.27
C THR A 25 1.33 -1.65 0.99
N GLY A 26 2.56 -1.67 0.45
CA GLY A 26 3.70 -0.93 0.97
C GLY A 26 3.62 0.58 0.76
N GLY A 27 4.73 1.27 1.03
CA GLY A 27 4.77 2.73 1.00
C GLY A 27 4.05 3.38 2.18
N TRP A 28 3.87 4.70 2.11
CA TRP A 28 3.28 5.50 3.18
C TRP A 28 2.43 6.61 2.58
N THR A 29 1.11 6.57 2.80
CA THR A 29 0.13 7.54 2.26
C THR A 29 0.38 7.93 0.80
N VAL A 30 1.08 9.04 0.54
CA VAL A 30 1.42 9.56 -0.79
C VAL A 30 2.89 9.36 -1.17
N VAL A 31 3.52 8.33 -0.64
CA VAL A 31 4.92 7.98 -0.94
C VAL A 31 5.02 6.51 -1.30
N ARG A 32 5.49 6.24 -2.51
CA ARG A 32 5.88 4.90 -3.00
C ARG A 32 4.77 3.85 -2.90
N LYS A 33 3.51 4.26 -3.11
CA LYS A 33 2.39 3.32 -3.20
C LYS A 33 2.49 2.53 -4.51
N PRO A 34 2.22 1.22 -4.53
CA PRO A 34 2.35 0.37 -5.73
C PRO A 34 1.19 0.57 -6.72
N MET A 35 1.02 1.79 -7.22
CA MET A 35 -0.16 2.24 -7.97
C MET A 35 -0.34 1.52 -9.31
N GLY A 36 0.75 1.20 -10.01
CA GLY A 36 0.67 0.42 -11.24
C GLY A 36 0.10 -0.99 -11.03
N LEU A 37 0.45 -1.64 -9.91
CA LEU A 37 -0.19 -2.90 -9.49
C LEU A 37 -1.65 -2.67 -9.11
N VAL A 38 -1.97 -1.60 -8.39
CA VAL A 38 -3.36 -1.26 -8.02
C VAL A 38 -4.26 -1.15 -9.24
N TYR A 39 -3.83 -0.38 -10.25
CA TYR A 39 -4.57 -0.26 -11.51
C TYR A 39 -4.72 -1.59 -12.24
N GLU A 40 -3.67 -2.42 -12.22
CA GLU A 40 -3.73 -3.74 -12.84
C GLU A 40 -4.68 -4.69 -12.12
N LEU A 41 -4.73 -4.68 -10.78
CA LEU A 41 -5.71 -5.47 -10.02
C LEU A 41 -7.15 -5.05 -10.34
N ILE A 42 -7.38 -3.76 -10.51
CA ILE A 42 -8.68 -3.22 -10.93
C ILE A 42 -9.03 -3.69 -12.35
N ARG A 43 -8.11 -3.57 -13.32
CA ARG A 43 -8.32 -4.04 -14.70
C ARG A 43 -8.58 -5.54 -14.78
N GLN A 44 -7.91 -6.33 -13.96
CA GLN A 44 -8.14 -7.79 -13.86
C GLN A 44 -9.43 -8.14 -13.11
N GLY A 45 -10.16 -7.15 -12.59
CA GLY A 45 -11.43 -7.35 -11.93
C GLY A 45 -11.32 -8.12 -10.62
N ARG A 46 -10.22 -7.98 -9.87
CA ARG A 46 -10.03 -8.64 -8.57
C ARG A 46 -11.14 -8.24 -7.60
N LYS A 47 -11.61 -9.20 -6.80
CA LYS A 47 -12.73 -9.02 -5.86
C LYS A 47 -12.44 -9.63 -4.50
N ASP A 48 -13.26 -9.22 -3.52
CA ASP A 48 -13.23 -9.73 -2.15
C ASP A 48 -11.84 -9.63 -1.48
N LEU A 49 -11.04 -8.62 -1.87
CA LEU A 49 -9.74 -8.42 -1.26
C LEU A 49 -9.90 -7.95 0.18
N HIS A 50 -9.03 -8.46 1.05
CA HIS A 50 -8.82 -7.94 2.39
C HIS A 50 -7.56 -7.08 2.38
N LEU A 51 -7.71 -5.75 2.31
CA LEU A 51 -6.57 -4.84 2.26
C LEU A 51 -6.04 -4.48 3.64
N VAL A 52 -4.72 -4.44 3.73
CA VAL A 52 -3.99 -3.98 4.90
C VAL A 52 -2.93 -2.97 4.48
N SER A 53 -2.82 -1.87 5.21
CA SER A 53 -1.81 -0.85 4.98
C SER A 53 -1.44 -0.18 6.30
N ASN A 54 -0.27 0.42 6.38
CA ASN A 54 0.19 1.03 7.63
C ASN A 54 1.15 2.21 7.37
N PRO A 55 0.64 3.38 6.98
CA PRO A 55 -0.76 3.78 6.70
C PRO A 55 -1.14 3.74 5.20
N GLY A 56 -2.45 3.81 4.94
CA GLY A 56 -3.03 3.81 3.59
C GLY A 56 -3.14 5.19 2.95
N GLY A 57 -3.30 5.21 1.62
CA GLY A 57 -3.50 6.43 0.84
C GLY A 57 -4.42 6.21 -0.38
N PRO A 58 -4.06 6.74 -1.58
CA PRO A 58 -4.88 6.62 -2.78
C PRO A 58 -5.12 5.17 -3.22
N GLU A 59 -4.21 4.25 -2.91
CA GLU A 59 -4.35 2.84 -3.28
C GLU A 59 -5.58 2.19 -2.65
N ILE A 60 -5.85 2.48 -1.37
CA ILE A 60 -7.01 1.92 -0.68
C ILE A 60 -8.29 2.56 -1.23
N ASP A 61 -8.31 3.89 -1.33
CA ASP A 61 -9.49 4.62 -1.79
C ASP A 61 -9.93 4.16 -3.18
N LEU A 62 -8.97 3.99 -4.11
CA LEU A 62 -9.22 3.48 -5.46
C LEU A 62 -9.74 2.05 -5.47
N LEU A 63 -9.10 1.12 -4.75
CA LEU A 63 -9.52 -0.29 -4.73
C LEU A 63 -10.91 -0.45 -4.11
N VAL A 64 -11.21 0.33 -3.07
CA VAL A 64 -12.53 0.36 -2.41
C VAL A 64 -13.59 0.93 -3.37
N GLY A 65 -13.31 2.06 -4.02
CA GLY A 65 -14.21 2.67 -5.01
C GLY A 65 -14.46 1.75 -6.21
N ALA A 66 -13.42 1.06 -6.70
CA ALA A 66 -13.54 0.10 -7.80
C ALA A 66 -14.25 -1.22 -7.39
N GLY A 67 -14.68 -1.34 -6.12
CA GLY A 67 -15.37 -2.51 -5.60
C GLY A 67 -14.52 -3.77 -5.61
N CYS A 68 -13.20 -3.63 -5.45
CA CYS A 68 -12.26 -4.76 -5.38
C CYS A 68 -12.15 -5.34 -3.96
N VAL A 69 -12.63 -4.60 -2.95
CA VAL A 69 -12.33 -4.82 -1.54
C VAL A 69 -13.60 -5.11 -0.77
N SER A 70 -13.56 -6.13 0.09
CA SER A 70 -14.63 -6.46 1.05
C SER A 70 -14.25 -6.11 2.49
N LEU A 71 -12.95 -6.03 2.78
CA LEU A 71 -12.46 -5.75 4.12
C LEU A 71 -11.20 -4.88 4.09
N THR A 72 -11.12 -3.89 4.96
CA THR A 72 -9.89 -3.14 5.23
C THR A 72 -9.51 -3.23 6.70
N GLU A 73 -8.25 -3.56 7.00
CA GLU A 73 -7.67 -3.40 8.34
C GLU A 73 -6.53 -2.38 8.26
N THR A 74 -6.69 -1.19 8.85
CA THR A 74 -5.66 -0.13 8.79
C THR A 74 -5.80 0.81 9.98
N ASN A 75 -5.24 2.02 9.88
CA ASN A 75 -5.22 3.04 10.92
C ASN A 75 -5.57 4.41 10.34
N TYR A 76 -4.78 4.87 9.37
CA TYR A 76 -5.00 6.11 8.65
C TYR A 76 -5.16 5.79 7.17
N ILE A 77 -6.18 6.37 6.54
CA ILE A 77 -6.34 6.43 5.10
C ILE A 77 -6.51 7.90 4.74
N GLY A 78 -5.63 8.42 3.90
CA GLY A 78 -5.76 9.78 3.42
C GLY A 78 -4.71 10.16 2.40
N HIS A 79 -4.99 11.25 1.69
CA HIS A 79 -4.08 11.79 0.67
C HIS A 79 -3.23 12.93 1.25
N GLU A 80 -2.98 12.90 2.56
CA GLU A 80 -2.20 13.91 3.30
C GLU A 80 -2.68 15.33 3.04
N VAL A 81 -1.80 16.19 2.53
CA VAL A 81 -2.07 17.59 2.21
C VAL A 81 -3.01 17.78 1.02
N PHE A 82 -3.33 16.72 0.27
CA PHE A 82 -4.14 16.82 -0.93
C PHE A 82 -5.64 16.70 -0.63
N GLY A 83 -6.06 15.81 0.26
CA GLY A 83 -7.49 15.70 0.59
C GLY A 83 -7.91 14.36 1.21
N HIS A 84 -9.23 14.15 1.22
CA HIS A 84 -9.88 13.00 1.86
C HIS A 84 -10.09 11.82 0.90
N PRO A 85 -10.10 10.57 1.42
CA PRO A 85 -10.41 9.38 0.64
C PRO A 85 -11.94 9.21 0.52
N TYR A 86 -12.54 9.87 -0.48
CA TYR A 86 -14.00 9.97 -0.56
C TYR A 86 -14.68 8.64 -0.88
N CYS A 87 -14.05 7.74 -1.65
CA CYS A 87 -14.64 6.44 -1.98
C CYS A 87 -14.72 5.53 -0.75
N PHE A 88 -13.63 5.48 0.03
CA PHE A 88 -13.58 4.78 1.31
C PHE A 88 -14.63 5.35 2.28
N ARG A 89 -14.64 6.67 2.45
CA ARG A 89 -15.57 7.34 3.38
C ARG A 89 -17.01 7.06 3.02
N ARG A 90 -17.37 7.17 1.73
CA ARG A 90 -18.73 6.88 1.24
C ARG A 90 -19.17 5.46 1.63
N LYS A 91 -18.31 4.44 1.43
CA LYS A 91 -18.63 3.07 1.85
C LYS A 91 -18.90 2.91 3.34
N ILE A 92 -18.17 3.63 4.19
CA ILE A 92 -18.36 3.61 5.64
C ILE A 92 -19.61 4.39 6.05
N GLU A 93 -19.74 5.63 5.58
CA GLU A 93 -20.81 6.56 5.96
C GLU A 93 -22.19 6.06 5.48
N GLU A 94 -22.27 5.38 4.33
CA GLU A 94 -23.50 4.79 3.80
C GLU A 94 -23.81 3.39 4.34
N GLY A 95 -22.89 2.76 5.09
CA GLY A 95 -23.05 1.40 5.59
C GLY A 95 -23.16 0.35 4.47
N ALA A 96 -22.26 0.43 3.48
CA ALA A 96 -22.32 -0.41 2.28
C ALA A 96 -22.30 -1.91 2.64
N SER A 97 -23.31 -2.64 2.16
CA SER A 97 -23.43 -4.09 2.42
C SER A 97 -22.23 -4.85 1.84
N GLY A 98 -21.63 -5.73 2.65
CA GLY A 98 -20.50 -6.56 2.26
C GLY A 98 -19.13 -5.87 2.29
N TYR A 99 -19.06 -4.62 2.73
CA TYR A 99 -17.79 -3.93 3.00
C TYR A 99 -17.61 -3.70 4.51
N HIS A 100 -16.42 -4.02 5.01
CA HIS A 100 -16.07 -3.89 6.41
C HIS A 100 -14.74 -3.15 6.58
N HIS A 101 -14.58 -2.51 7.74
CA HIS A 101 -13.36 -1.81 8.11
C HIS A 101 -13.05 -2.03 9.59
N ASP A 102 -11.78 -2.24 9.91
CA ASP A 102 -11.30 -2.34 11.29
C ASP A 102 -10.14 -1.37 11.54
N ASP A 103 -10.30 -0.58 12.59
CA ASP A 103 -9.32 0.38 13.04
C ASP A 103 -8.28 -0.24 13.96
N TRP A 104 -7.05 0.17 13.74
CA TRP A 104 -5.87 -0.06 14.56
C TRP A 104 -5.14 1.27 14.78
N THR A 105 -4.24 1.33 15.76
CA THR A 105 -3.28 2.45 15.80
C THR A 105 -2.13 2.17 14.84
N VAL A 106 -1.45 3.19 14.32
CA VAL A 106 -0.25 3.02 13.47
C VAL A 106 0.78 2.11 14.14
N GLN A 107 0.95 2.25 15.46
CA GLN A 107 1.85 1.41 16.24
C GLN A 107 1.39 -0.05 16.31
N THR A 108 0.11 -0.30 16.60
CA THR A 108 -0.38 -1.68 16.72
C THR A 108 -0.50 -2.38 15.39
N GLY A 109 -0.87 -1.69 14.31
CA GLY A 109 -0.76 -2.21 12.94
C GLY A 109 0.67 -2.65 12.61
N ALA A 110 1.66 -1.79 12.92
CA ALA A 110 3.07 -2.13 12.74
C ALA A 110 3.50 -3.34 13.59
N LEU A 111 3.10 -3.42 14.86
CA LEU A 111 3.40 -4.57 15.73
C LEU A 111 2.78 -5.87 15.20
N ARG A 112 1.57 -5.84 14.66
CA ARG A 112 0.94 -7.04 14.07
C ARG A 112 1.73 -7.56 12.87
N ILE A 113 2.18 -6.67 11.98
CA ILE A 113 3.05 -7.02 10.85
C ILE A 113 4.40 -7.57 11.34
N LEU A 114 5.01 -6.92 12.33
CA LEU A 114 6.28 -7.35 12.92
C LEU A 114 6.15 -8.74 13.56
N ALA A 115 5.06 -9.01 14.29
CA ALA A 115 4.79 -10.33 14.85
C ALA A 115 4.72 -11.40 13.75
N GLY A 116 4.07 -11.07 12.61
CA GLY A 116 4.04 -11.91 11.42
C GLY A 116 5.44 -12.20 10.87
N ALA A 117 6.25 -11.16 10.71
CA ALA A 117 7.63 -11.25 10.20
C ALA A 117 8.55 -12.09 11.08
N MET A 118 8.35 -12.04 12.41
CA MET A 118 9.10 -12.83 13.39
C MET A 118 8.60 -14.27 13.52
N GLY A 119 7.49 -14.63 12.88
CA GLY A 119 6.82 -15.93 13.07
C GLY A 119 6.13 -16.07 14.43
N LEU A 120 5.94 -14.97 15.17
CA LEU A 120 5.23 -14.98 16.45
C LEU A 120 3.71 -15.02 16.23
N PRO A 121 2.94 -15.58 17.18
CA PRO A 121 1.48 -15.57 17.11
C PRO A 121 0.88 -14.21 17.49
N PHE A 122 1.56 -13.43 18.32
CA PHE A 122 1.13 -12.13 18.82
C PHE A 122 2.32 -11.35 19.38
N LEU A 123 2.13 -10.04 19.63
CA LEU A 123 3.04 -9.21 20.42
C LEU A 123 2.30 -8.48 21.55
N PRO A 124 2.91 -8.33 22.74
CA PRO A 124 2.35 -7.53 23.83
C PRO A 124 2.61 -6.03 23.63
N THR A 125 1.69 -5.18 24.10
CA THR A 125 1.82 -3.72 24.09
C THR A 125 0.92 -3.07 25.15
N PHE A 126 1.26 -1.86 25.59
CA PHE A 126 0.35 -1.01 26.38
C PHE A 126 -0.55 -0.12 25.50
N SER A 127 -0.25 -0.03 24.20
CA SER A 127 -1.08 0.70 23.24
C SER A 127 -2.50 0.11 23.18
N LEU A 128 -3.47 0.90 22.71
CA LEU A 128 -4.92 0.61 22.68
C LEU A 128 -5.66 0.72 24.03
N LYS A 129 -4.98 0.60 25.18
CA LYS A 129 -5.65 0.74 26.49
C LYS A 129 -6.28 2.12 26.63
N GLY A 130 -7.54 2.15 27.06
CA GLY A 130 -8.31 3.39 27.24
C GLY A 130 -8.88 3.99 25.94
N SER A 131 -8.79 3.27 24.82
CA SER A 131 -9.37 3.66 23.53
C SER A 131 -10.58 2.79 23.17
N ASP A 132 -11.55 3.39 22.48
CA ASP A 132 -12.69 2.68 21.88
C ASP A 132 -12.30 1.71 20.76
N ILE A 133 -11.06 1.77 20.24
CA ILE A 133 -10.60 0.82 19.22
C ILE A 133 -10.74 -0.63 19.69
N ILE A 134 -10.53 -0.89 20.98
CA ILE A 134 -10.66 -2.24 21.57
C ILE A 134 -11.96 -2.43 22.37
N ASN A 135 -12.92 -1.51 22.26
CA ASN A 135 -14.22 -1.65 22.90
C ASN A 135 -15.01 -2.78 22.21
N PRO A 136 -15.34 -3.89 22.91
CA PRO A 136 -16.03 -5.03 22.31
C PRO A 136 -17.45 -4.71 21.80
N GLU A 137 -18.07 -3.64 22.31
CA GLU A 137 -19.39 -3.18 21.87
C GLU A 137 -19.31 -2.41 20.55
N LEU A 138 -18.14 -1.88 20.20
CA LEU A 138 -17.87 -1.08 19.01
C LEU A 138 -17.03 -1.83 17.96
N ASP A 139 -16.72 -3.12 18.18
CA ASP A 139 -15.93 -3.91 17.23
C ASP A 139 -16.71 -4.15 15.93
N PRO A 140 -16.33 -3.50 14.81
CA PRO A 140 -17.09 -3.54 13.56
C PRO A 140 -17.06 -4.93 12.91
N LEU A 141 -16.15 -5.80 13.34
CA LEU A 141 -15.98 -7.16 12.81
C LEU A 141 -16.47 -8.24 13.76
N LYS A 142 -17.10 -7.90 14.89
CA LYS A 142 -17.49 -8.86 15.94
C LYS A 142 -18.15 -10.13 15.42
N GLU A 143 -19.12 -9.99 14.52
CA GLU A 143 -19.88 -11.11 13.94
C GLU A 143 -19.09 -11.92 12.90
N LEU A 144 -18.00 -11.36 12.36
CA LEU A 144 -17.11 -12.04 11.41
C LEU A 144 -15.96 -12.76 12.12
N ARG A 145 -15.57 -12.34 13.34
CA ARG A 145 -14.47 -12.97 14.07
C ARG A 145 -14.84 -14.40 14.46
N GLY A 146 -14.01 -15.35 14.01
CA GLY A 146 -14.26 -16.79 14.20
C GLY A 146 -15.14 -17.44 13.13
N VAL A 147 -15.72 -16.64 12.21
CA VAL A 147 -16.45 -17.09 11.03
C VAL A 147 -15.59 -16.91 9.78
N ASP A 148 -15.07 -15.71 9.56
CA ASP A 148 -14.14 -15.42 8.47
C ASP A 148 -12.73 -15.91 8.84
N PRO A 149 -12.15 -16.88 8.09
CA PRO A 149 -10.83 -17.44 8.39
C PRO A 149 -9.67 -16.43 8.19
N ARG A 150 -9.92 -15.29 7.52
CA ARG A 150 -8.93 -14.22 7.32
C ARG A 150 -8.72 -13.40 8.59
N LEU A 151 -9.66 -13.44 9.53
CA LEU A 151 -9.68 -12.64 10.75
C LEU A 151 -9.21 -13.43 11.99
N PRO A 152 -8.59 -12.75 12.97
CA PRO A 152 -8.37 -13.35 14.27
C PRO A 152 -9.70 -13.58 15.00
N LYS A 153 -9.78 -14.63 15.81
CA LYS A 153 -10.98 -15.01 16.59
C LYS A 153 -11.44 -13.93 17.60
N GLN A 154 -10.54 -13.03 17.97
CA GLN A 154 -10.79 -11.89 18.84
C GLN A 154 -9.92 -10.73 18.36
N LYS A 155 -10.37 -9.47 18.57
CA LYS A 155 -9.59 -8.29 18.18
C LYS A 155 -8.26 -8.26 18.92
N VAL A 156 -8.31 -8.34 20.25
CA VAL A 156 -7.13 -8.39 21.12
C VAL A 156 -7.35 -9.38 22.27
N ALA A 157 -6.27 -9.73 22.97
CA ALA A 157 -6.32 -10.41 24.27
C ALA A 157 -5.61 -9.57 25.34
N PHE A 158 -5.71 -9.96 26.61
CA PHE A 158 -5.01 -9.29 27.70
C PHE A 158 -4.11 -10.27 28.44
N ILE A 159 -2.97 -9.79 28.94
CA ILE A 159 -2.05 -10.56 29.77
C ILE A 159 -1.47 -9.67 30.86
N ARG A 160 -1.27 -10.20 32.07
CA ARG A 160 -0.52 -9.49 33.11
C ARG A 160 0.97 -9.67 32.88
N ASP A 161 1.76 -8.60 32.96
CA ASP A 161 3.22 -8.70 32.86
C ASP A 161 3.75 -9.71 33.90
N PRO A 162 4.36 -10.83 33.46
CA PRO A 162 4.81 -11.89 34.35
C PRO A 162 6.22 -11.65 34.91
N PHE A 163 6.93 -10.60 34.49
CA PHE A 163 8.34 -10.36 34.85
C PHE A 163 8.51 -9.28 35.92
N TRP A 164 7.59 -8.33 36.00
CA TRP A 164 7.61 -7.23 36.97
C TRP A 164 6.32 -7.21 37.80
N GLU A 165 6.20 -6.30 38.77
CA GLU A 165 4.94 -6.07 39.50
C GLU A 165 3.86 -5.54 38.53
N GLY A 166 3.24 -6.47 37.80
CA GLY A 166 2.85 -6.24 36.43
C GLY A 166 1.51 -5.55 36.23
N GLN A 167 1.53 -4.50 35.41
CA GLN A 167 0.34 -3.95 34.76
C GLN A 167 -0.19 -4.92 33.70
N GLU A 168 -1.49 -4.86 33.43
CA GLU A 168 -2.10 -5.60 32.33
C GLU A 168 -1.71 -4.98 30.98
N MET A 169 -1.27 -5.83 30.04
CA MET A 169 -0.90 -5.50 28.67
C MET A 169 -1.93 -6.07 27.69
N VAL A 170 -1.96 -5.49 26.49
CA VAL A 170 -2.75 -5.94 25.34
C VAL A 170 -1.90 -6.83 24.45
N LEU A 171 -2.43 -7.97 24.04
CA LEU A 171 -1.86 -8.84 23.02
C LEU A 171 -2.51 -8.55 21.68
N VAL A 172 -1.71 -8.12 20.70
CA VAL A 172 -2.17 -7.91 19.32
C VAL A 172 -1.83 -9.11 18.44
N PRO A 173 -2.78 -9.68 17.68
CA PRO A 173 -2.56 -10.89 16.89
C PRO A 173 -1.71 -10.61 15.65
N ALA A 174 -0.80 -11.54 15.32
CA ALA A 174 0.06 -11.39 14.15
C ALA A 174 -0.73 -11.25 12.84
N LEU A 175 -0.26 -10.36 11.96
CA LEU A 175 -0.78 -10.18 10.62
C LEU A 175 0.17 -10.86 9.62
N ARG A 176 -0.35 -11.76 8.78
CA ARG A 176 0.41 -12.52 7.79
C ARG A 176 -0.25 -12.41 6.41
N PRO A 177 0.02 -11.35 5.65
CA PRO A 177 -0.62 -11.17 4.34
C PRO A 177 -0.38 -12.36 3.42
N ASP A 178 -1.34 -12.65 2.55
CA ASP A 178 -1.14 -13.61 1.48
C ASP A 178 -0.21 -13.01 0.42
N VAL A 179 -0.42 -11.74 0.08
CA VAL A 179 0.41 -11.01 -0.87
C VAL A 179 0.85 -9.65 -0.32
N CYS A 180 2.12 -9.31 -0.51
CA CYS A 180 2.69 -8.00 -0.26
C CYS A 180 3.03 -7.31 -1.59
N LEU A 181 2.52 -6.09 -1.78
CA LEU A 181 2.77 -5.26 -2.95
C LEU A 181 3.68 -4.10 -2.56
N ILE A 182 4.85 -4.01 -3.18
CA ILE A 182 5.84 -2.97 -2.90
C ILE A 182 6.20 -2.27 -4.21
N HIS A 183 6.45 -0.97 -4.10
CA HIS A 183 7.16 -0.23 -5.14
C HIS A 183 8.53 0.20 -4.60
N ALA A 184 9.55 0.21 -5.44
CA ALA A 184 10.93 0.52 -5.07
C ALA A 184 11.64 1.34 -6.15
N GLN A 185 12.71 2.01 -5.78
CA GLN A 185 13.57 2.67 -6.77
C GLN A 185 14.30 1.64 -7.64
N GLU A 186 14.92 0.66 -7.00
CA GLU A 186 15.75 -0.32 -7.70
C GLU A 186 15.44 -1.73 -7.19
N ALA A 187 15.43 -2.70 -8.09
CA ALA A 187 15.44 -4.12 -7.76
C ALA A 187 16.42 -4.88 -8.65
N GLY A 188 17.08 -5.87 -8.09
CA GLY A 188 17.93 -6.80 -8.82
C GLY A 188 17.11 -7.88 -9.50
N GLU A 189 17.63 -8.44 -10.59
CA GLU A 189 16.95 -9.49 -11.35
C GLU A 189 16.63 -10.76 -10.54
N GLU A 190 17.34 -11.02 -9.44
CA GLU A 190 17.08 -12.16 -8.54
C GLU A 190 16.20 -11.78 -7.33
N GLY A 191 15.91 -10.48 -7.16
CA GLY A 191 14.93 -9.96 -6.19
C GLY A 191 15.51 -9.15 -5.04
N THR A 192 16.80 -8.81 -5.00
CA THR A 192 17.28 -7.88 -3.95
C THR A 192 16.74 -6.48 -4.22
N VAL A 193 16.11 -5.84 -3.22
CA VAL A 193 15.44 -4.54 -3.37
C VAL A 193 16.21 -3.45 -2.68
N ARG A 194 16.35 -2.28 -3.32
CA ARG A 194 16.86 -1.06 -2.72
C ARG A 194 15.77 0.00 -2.62
N ILE A 195 15.47 0.38 -1.39
CA ILE A 195 14.53 1.46 -1.09
C ILE A 195 15.33 2.65 -0.55
N ARG A 196 15.28 3.78 -1.26
CA ARG A 196 15.92 5.03 -0.81
C ARG A 196 14.93 5.82 0.05
N GLY A 197 15.36 6.21 1.25
CA GLY A 197 14.51 6.90 2.23
C GLY A 197 13.80 5.95 3.18
N GLY A 198 12.61 6.32 3.65
CA GLY A 198 11.86 5.50 4.60
C GLY A 198 11.42 4.18 3.98
N ALA A 199 11.88 3.05 4.53
CA ALA A 199 11.43 1.73 4.14
C ALA A 199 10.03 1.37 4.70
N PHE A 200 9.53 2.16 5.66
CA PHE A 200 8.24 1.97 6.32
C PHE A 200 8.06 0.51 6.80
N MET A 201 6.90 -0.09 6.56
CA MET A 201 6.64 -1.50 6.90
C MET A 201 6.97 -2.46 5.76
N ASP A 202 7.47 -1.99 4.61
CA ASP A 202 7.70 -2.80 3.42
C ASP A 202 8.60 -4.02 3.69
N TYR A 203 9.70 -3.83 4.43
CA TYR A 203 10.61 -4.94 4.79
C TYR A 203 9.91 -6.00 5.64
N TYR A 204 9.27 -5.60 6.73
CA TYR A 204 8.59 -6.53 7.63
C TYR A 204 7.38 -7.19 6.97
N ALA A 205 6.64 -6.46 6.15
CA ALA A 205 5.52 -7.03 5.40
C ALA A 205 5.99 -8.03 4.35
N ALA A 206 7.09 -7.77 3.64
CA ALA A 206 7.69 -8.73 2.71
C ALA A 206 8.10 -10.04 3.43
N MET A 207 8.64 -9.93 4.65
CA MET A 207 8.96 -11.10 5.47
C MET A 207 7.72 -11.83 6.01
N ALA A 208 6.67 -11.09 6.36
CA ALA A 208 5.44 -11.63 6.94
C ALA A 208 4.52 -12.29 5.92
N SER A 209 4.74 -12.05 4.62
CA SER A 209 3.81 -12.43 3.55
C SER A 209 4.23 -13.71 2.84
N LYS A 210 3.23 -14.44 2.30
CA LYS A 210 3.50 -15.66 1.53
C LYS A 210 4.10 -15.36 0.16
N VAL A 211 3.62 -14.30 -0.49
CA VAL A 211 4.08 -13.82 -1.80
C VAL A 211 4.41 -12.34 -1.69
N THR A 212 5.50 -11.91 -2.32
CA THR A 212 5.87 -10.48 -2.39
C THR A 212 6.18 -10.11 -3.83
N ILE A 213 5.47 -9.10 -4.32
CA ILE A 213 5.61 -8.54 -5.67
C ILE A 213 6.22 -7.15 -5.53
N VAL A 214 7.32 -6.92 -6.23
CA VAL A 214 8.02 -5.64 -6.26
C VAL A 214 7.92 -5.05 -7.65
N THR A 215 7.33 -3.86 -7.76
CA THR A 215 7.53 -2.99 -8.92
C THR A 215 8.74 -2.09 -8.64
N ALA A 216 9.57 -1.85 -9.64
CA ALA A 216 10.75 -1.00 -9.49
C ALA A 216 10.89 0.00 -10.64
N GLU A 217 11.38 1.20 -10.34
CA GLU A 217 11.67 2.20 -11.37
C GLU A 217 12.81 1.76 -12.29
N THR A 218 13.78 1.01 -11.78
CA THR A 218 14.89 0.46 -12.57
C THR A 218 15.24 -0.94 -12.10
N ILE A 219 15.43 -1.85 -13.05
CA ILE A 219 16.03 -3.17 -12.79
C ILE A 219 17.53 -3.12 -13.05
N VAL A 220 18.32 -3.68 -12.14
CA VAL A 220 19.77 -3.72 -12.24
C VAL A 220 20.31 -5.16 -12.18
N PRO A 221 21.50 -5.43 -12.72
CA PRO A 221 22.16 -6.72 -12.49
C PRO A 221 22.30 -7.00 -11.00
N GLU A 222 21.98 -8.22 -10.56
CA GLU A 222 22.02 -8.57 -9.13
C GLU A 222 23.43 -8.40 -8.55
N GLU A 223 24.47 -8.63 -9.35
CA GLU A 223 25.87 -8.47 -8.94
C GLU A 223 26.22 -7.02 -8.57
N SER A 224 25.68 -6.01 -9.27
CA SER A 224 25.96 -4.60 -8.97
C SER A 224 25.33 -4.16 -7.63
N LEU A 225 24.36 -4.91 -7.12
CA LEU A 225 23.80 -4.65 -5.79
C LEU A 225 24.76 -5.01 -4.66
N ARG A 226 25.84 -5.76 -4.95
CA ARG A 226 26.87 -6.16 -3.99
C ARG A 226 27.96 -5.12 -3.79
N ASP A 227 28.04 -4.13 -4.69
CA ASP A 227 29.03 -3.04 -4.58
C ASP A 227 28.76 -2.12 -3.38
N LEU A 228 27.49 -1.99 -2.99
CA LEU A 228 27.03 -1.22 -1.83
C LEU A 228 25.94 -2.00 -1.08
N PRO A 229 26.31 -3.08 -0.37
CA PRO A 229 25.36 -4.02 0.19
C PRO A 229 24.50 -3.43 1.31
N GLU A 230 24.99 -2.43 2.03
CA GLU A 230 24.28 -1.71 3.09
C GLU A 230 23.10 -0.86 2.57
N ALA A 231 23.08 -0.56 1.26
CA ALA A 231 21.95 0.12 0.62
C ALA A 231 20.79 -0.84 0.30
N ASN A 232 21.00 -2.15 0.38
CA ASN A 232 19.97 -3.15 0.10
C ASN A 232 19.01 -3.24 1.28
N THR A 233 17.71 -3.12 1.01
CA THR A 233 16.65 -3.06 2.03
C THR A 233 15.98 -4.41 2.22
N ILE A 234 15.58 -5.08 1.14
CA ILE A 234 14.85 -6.36 1.22
C ILE A 234 15.67 -7.43 0.49
N PRO A 235 16.11 -8.48 1.20
CA PRO A 235 16.83 -9.59 0.59
C PRO A 235 15.99 -10.38 -0.42
N ALA A 236 16.64 -10.82 -1.50
CA ALA A 236 16.03 -11.64 -2.55
C ALA A 236 15.15 -12.81 -2.08
N PRO A 237 15.47 -13.57 -1.01
CA PRO A 237 14.62 -14.69 -0.56
C PRO A 237 13.17 -14.32 -0.21
N PHE A 238 12.89 -13.08 0.16
CA PHE A 238 11.51 -12.65 0.49
C PHE A 238 10.71 -12.16 -0.73
N ILE A 239 11.35 -12.03 -1.89
CA ILE A 239 10.74 -11.52 -3.12
C ILE A 239 10.36 -12.67 -4.04
N HIS A 240 9.17 -12.61 -4.64
CA HIS A 240 8.64 -13.69 -5.48
C HIS A 240 8.48 -13.25 -6.94
N ALA A 241 8.19 -11.97 -7.17
CA ALA A 241 8.12 -11.37 -8.49
C ALA A 241 8.69 -9.95 -8.48
N VAL A 242 9.38 -9.59 -9.56
CA VAL A 242 9.96 -8.28 -9.81
C VAL A 242 9.46 -7.78 -11.16
N VAL A 243 9.01 -6.54 -11.22
CA VAL A 243 8.47 -5.91 -12.43
C VAL A 243 9.18 -4.58 -12.62
N GLU A 244 9.79 -4.37 -13.78
CA GLU A 244 10.25 -3.04 -14.18
C GLU A 244 9.03 -2.19 -14.53
N LEU A 245 8.81 -1.10 -13.80
CA LEU A 245 7.65 -0.23 -13.96
C LEU A 245 8.01 1.22 -13.64
N PRO A 246 8.64 1.95 -14.58
CA PRO A 246 8.93 3.37 -14.42
C PRO A 246 7.65 4.17 -14.14
N TYR A 247 7.71 5.12 -13.23
CA TYR A 247 6.55 5.84 -12.69
C TYR A 247 5.49 4.91 -12.08
N GLY A 248 5.88 3.72 -11.62
CA GLY A 248 4.97 2.68 -11.11
C GLY A 248 4.26 3.06 -9.82
N ALA A 249 4.76 4.09 -9.12
CA ALA A 249 4.09 4.67 -7.96
C ALA A 249 3.28 5.93 -8.25
N HIS A 250 3.27 6.45 -9.48
CA HIS A 250 2.45 7.62 -9.84
C HIS A 250 0.97 7.38 -9.47
N PRO A 251 0.31 8.30 -8.76
CA PRO A 251 0.65 9.72 -8.54
C PRO A 251 1.50 10.02 -7.29
N THR A 252 1.92 9.00 -6.54
CA THR A 252 2.67 9.15 -5.27
C THR A 252 4.16 9.35 -5.50
N ALA A 253 4.85 10.03 -4.57
CA ALA A 253 6.27 10.36 -4.73
C ALA A 253 7.20 9.14 -4.61
N VAL A 254 8.29 9.15 -5.38
CA VAL A 254 9.41 8.21 -5.28
C VAL A 254 10.70 9.00 -5.09
N ARG A 255 11.26 8.92 -3.87
CA ARG A 255 12.44 9.71 -3.49
C ARG A 255 13.60 9.49 -4.47
N GLY A 256 14.12 10.60 -5.01
CA GLY A 256 15.23 10.61 -5.97
C GLY A 256 14.82 10.42 -7.44
N PHE A 257 13.54 10.08 -7.71
CA PHE A 257 13.02 9.87 -9.06
C PHE A 257 12.02 10.99 -9.41
N TYR A 258 10.91 11.08 -8.70
CA TYR A 258 9.87 12.08 -8.94
C TYR A 258 9.02 12.36 -7.69
N ASP A 259 8.39 13.52 -7.66
CA ASP A 259 7.48 13.96 -6.60
C ASP A 259 6.03 13.56 -6.87
N ASN A 260 5.15 13.83 -5.91
CA ASN A 260 3.71 13.64 -6.05
C ASN A 260 3.16 14.42 -7.25
N ASP A 261 2.13 13.88 -7.91
CA ASP A 261 1.39 14.59 -8.95
C ASP A 261 0.17 15.32 -8.36
N PRO A 262 0.27 16.61 -8.01
CA PRO A 262 -0.83 17.32 -7.37
C PRO A 262 -1.99 17.60 -8.33
N TRP A 263 -1.75 17.62 -9.65
CA TRP A 263 -2.84 17.72 -10.63
C TRP A 263 -3.67 16.45 -10.62
N TRP A 264 -3.05 15.28 -10.39
CA TRP A 264 -3.77 14.01 -10.36
C TRP A 264 -4.67 14.00 -9.15
N PHE A 265 -4.13 14.41 -8.00
CA PHE A 265 -4.93 14.52 -6.78
C PHE A 265 -6.06 15.53 -6.92
N LYS A 266 -5.84 16.67 -7.59
CA LYS A 266 -6.91 17.64 -7.86
C LYS A 266 -8.05 17.01 -8.67
N ASP A 267 -7.72 16.36 -9.78
CA ASP A 267 -8.70 15.78 -10.70
C ASP A 267 -9.42 14.59 -10.03
N TYR A 268 -8.67 13.71 -9.39
CA TYR A 268 -9.19 12.56 -8.65
C TYR A 268 -10.10 12.96 -7.48
N LEU A 269 -9.71 13.97 -6.68
CA LEU A 269 -10.54 14.44 -5.57
C LEU A 269 -11.82 15.12 -6.02
N ALA A 270 -11.83 15.73 -7.21
CA ALA A 270 -13.05 16.27 -7.79
C ALA A 270 -13.99 15.13 -8.21
N ALA A 271 -13.45 14.08 -8.84
CA ALA A 271 -14.22 12.93 -9.31
C ALA A 271 -14.70 12.01 -8.18
N SER A 272 -13.87 11.76 -7.15
CA SER A 272 -14.14 10.77 -6.10
C SER A 272 -15.25 11.14 -5.11
N LYS A 273 -15.70 12.41 -5.10
CA LYS A 273 -16.76 12.89 -4.19
C LYS A 273 -18.10 12.22 -4.43
N GLU A 274 -18.46 11.99 -5.69
CA GLU A 274 -19.72 11.38 -6.10
C GLU A 274 -19.45 10.05 -6.81
N GLU A 275 -20.30 9.05 -6.60
CA GLU A 275 -20.09 7.70 -7.13
C GLU A 275 -20.08 7.70 -8.67
N GLU A 276 -21.03 8.37 -9.31
CA GLU A 276 -21.13 8.40 -10.77
C GLU A 276 -19.92 9.09 -11.43
N ALA A 277 -19.44 10.17 -10.81
CA ALA A 277 -18.26 10.89 -11.27
C ALA A 277 -16.99 10.04 -11.09
N PHE A 278 -16.88 9.32 -9.96
CA PHE A 278 -15.80 8.38 -9.72
C PHE A 278 -15.80 7.24 -10.75
N GLN A 279 -16.96 6.61 -11.02
CA GLN A 279 -17.05 5.52 -11.99
C GLN A 279 -16.69 6.00 -13.40
N SER A 280 -17.07 7.23 -13.76
CA SER A 280 -16.65 7.84 -15.04
C SER A 280 -15.13 8.03 -15.11
N TRP A 281 -14.53 8.55 -14.03
CA TRP A 281 -13.07 8.71 -13.92
C TRP A 281 -12.34 7.35 -13.97
N LEU A 282 -12.86 6.33 -13.27
CA LEU A 282 -12.31 4.98 -13.24
C LEU A 282 -12.36 4.34 -14.63
N GLY A 283 -13.50 4.51 -15.32
CA GLY A 283 -13.71 4.08 -16.70
C GLY A 283 -12.72 4.72 -17.67
N GLU A 284 -12.38 5.99 -17.47
CA GLU A 284 -11.45 6.72 -18.33
C GLU A 284 -9.98 6.41 -18.05
N TRP A 285 -9.57 6.43 -16.77
CA TRP A 285 -8.16 6.47 -16.39
C TRP A 285 -7.57 5.10 -16.02
N VAL A 286 -8.40 4.11 -15.72
CA VAL A 286 -7.95 2.78 -15.29
C VAL A 286 -8.46 1.68 -16.21
N LEU A 287 -9.78 1.61 -16.44
CA LEU A 287 -10.40 0.56 -17.25
C LEU A 287 -10.33 0.84 -18.75
N GLY A 288 -10.29 2.12 -19.14
CA GLY A 288 -10.24 2.58 -20.53
C GLY A 288 -8.84 2.64 -21.13
N VAL A 289 -7.80 2.31 -20.35
CA VAL A 289 -6.41 2.17 -20.80
C VAL A 289 -5.98 0.71 -20.70
N ARG A 290 -5.24 0.20 -21.68
CA ARG A 290 -4.84 -1.21 -21.77
C ARG A 290 -3.85 -1.61 -20.69
N ASP A 291 -2.88 -0.74 -20.42
CA ASP A 291 -1.73 -1.03 -19.58
C ASP A 291 -1.14 0.25 -18.96
N HIS A 292 -0.04 0.08 -18.21
CA HIS A 292 0.66 1.19 -17.55
C HIS A 292 1.27 2.18 -18.54
N ASP A 293 1.73 1.72 -19.70
CA ASP A 293 2.34 2.60 -20.70
C ASP A 293 1.30 3.51 -21.36
N GLU A 294 0.11 2.98 -21.66
CA GLU A 294 -1.01 3.79 -22.16
C GLU A 294 -1.50 4.80 -21.10
N TYR A 295 -1.53 4.40 -19.82
CA TYR A 295 -1.79 5.31 -18.71
C TYR A 295 -0.78 6.47 -18.68
N LEU A 296 0.52 6.20 -18.73
CA LEU A 296 1.56 7.23 -18.75
C LEU A 296 1.47 8.10 -20.02
N GLY A 297 1.14 7.51 -21.16
CA GLY A 297 0.88 8.22 -22.41
C GLY A 297 -0.27 9.24 -22.27
N LYS A 298 -1.35 8.84 -21.58
CA LYS A 298 -2.50 9.70 -21.29
C LYS A 298 -2.18 10.78 -20.25
N VAL A 299 -1.39 10.48 -19.22
CA VAL A 299 -0.89 11.51 -18.26
C VAL A 299 -0.02 12.55 -18.98
N GLY A 300 0.77 12.12 -19.95
CA GLY A 300 1.57 12.96 -20.83
C GLY A 300 3.00 13.17 -20.32
N LEU A 301 3.97 12.96 -21.23
CA LEU A 301 5.40 13.02 -20.94
C LEU A 301 5.82 14.30 -20.21
N LYS A 302 5.27 15.43 -20.64
CA LYS A 302 5.63 16.73 -20.06
C LYS A 302 5.22 16.86 -18.60
N ARG A 303 4.03 16.36 -18.24
CA ARG A 303 3.57 16.31 -16.86
C ARG A 303 4.49 15.42 -16.05
N LEU A 304 4.80 14.23 -16.52
CA LEU A 304 5.72 13.28 -15.87
C LEU A 304 7.13 13.87 -15.65
N LEU A 305 7.71 14.53 -16.66
CA LEU A 305 9.02 15.18 -16.54
C LEU A 305 9.01 16.34 -15.56
N SER A 306 7.89 17.07 -15.45
CA SER A 306 7.75 18.17 -14.49
C SER A 306 7.78 17.70 -13.03
N LEU A 307 7.49 16.41 -12.76
CA LEU A 307 7.53 15.82 -11.43
C LEU A 307 8.94 15.45 -10.98
N LYS A 308 9.91 15.39 -11.89
CA LYS A 308 11.26 14.88 -11.63
C LYS A 308 11.86 15.48 -10.36
N ALA A 309 12.41 14.62 -9.51
CA ALA A 309 13.07 15.03 -8.29
C ALA A 309 14.39 15.75 -8.60
N ASP A 310 14.72 16.74 -7.76
CA ASP A 310 16.06 17.31 -7.73
C ASP A 310 17.04 16.24 -7.20
N THR A 311 18.16 16.06 -7.88
CA THR A 311 19.13 14.97 -7.59
C THR A 311 19.81 15.13 -6.23
N VAL A 312 19.90 16.36 -5.71
CA VAL A 312 20.52 16.65 -4.41
C VAL A 312 19.47 16.55 -3.29
N ARG A 313 18.28 17.11 -3.51
CA ARG A 313 17.22 17.16 -2.49
C ARG A 313 16.43 15.85 -2.39
N GLY A 314 16.34 15.10 -3.47
CA GLY A 314 15.56 13.86 -3.57
C GLY A 314 14.05 14.07 -3.69
N TYR A 315 13.59 15.32 -3.84
CA TYR A 315 12.21 15.74 -4.10
C TYR A 315 12.22 16.94 -5.05
N ASN A 316 11.07 17.33 -5.61
CA ASN A 316 10.99 18.52 -6.48
C ASN A 316 10.66 19.78 -5.65
N PRO A 317 11.58 20.75 -5.52
CA PRO A 317 11.32 21.97 -4.73
C PRO A 317 10.39 22.97 -5.44
N ASN A 318 10.23 22.85 -6.76
CA ASN A 318 9.47 23.79 -7.58
C ASN A 318 7.99 23.39 -7.74
N ILE A 319 7.62 22.17 -7.33
CA ILE A 319 6.25 21.69 -7.43
C ILE A 319 5.38 22.28 -6.32
N ARG A 320 4.23 22.84 -6.73
CA ARG A 320 3.24 23.38 -5.79
C ARG A 320 2.33 22.24 -5.32
N ARG A 321 2.20 22.06 -4.01
CA ARG A 321 1.37 20.99 -3.42
C ARG A 321 0.01 21.48 -2.90
N ARG A 322 -0.20 22.80 -2.84
CA ARG A 322 -1.49 23.40 -2.51
C ARG A 322 -2.38 23.44 -3.75
N LEU A 323 -3.45 22.65 -3.73
CA LEU A 323 -4.32 22.42 -4.90
C LEU A 323 -4.99 23.72 -5.41
N ASP A 324 -5.34 24.63 -4.49
CA ASP A 324 -5.91 25.96 -4.78
C ASP A 324 -4.93 26.92 -5.48
N ARG A 325 -3.63 26.61 -5.47
CA ARG A 325 -2.56 27.44 -6.05
C ARG A 325 -1.83 26.77 -7.20
N LEU A 326 -2.37 25.66 -7.70
CA LEU A 326 -1.80 24.95 -8.85
C LEU A 326 -1.86 25.84 -10.09
N ARG A 327 -0.76 25.80 -10.84
CA ARG A 327 -0.68 26.38 -12.18
C ARG A 327 -0.73 25.22 -13.17
N GLU A 328 -1.19 25.46 -14.38
CA GLU A 328 -1.05 24.47 -15.45
C GLU A 328 0.43 24.15 -15.69
N VAL A 329 0.69 22.95 -16.18
CA VAL A 329 2.04 22.54 -16.61
C VAL A 329 2.36 23.34 -17.88
N LYS A 330 2.98 24.53 -17.71
CA LYS A 330 3.29 25.52 -18.77
C LYS A 330 3.70 24.87 -20.09
N GLU A 331 2.97 25.15 -21.19
CA GLU A 331 3.21 24.70 -22.59
C GLU A 331 4.67 24.54 -23.00
#